data_AF-A0A4U1JGF9-F1
#
_entry.id   AF-A0A4U1JGF9-F1
#
_cell.length_a   1.000
_cell.length_b   1.000
_cell.length_c   1.000
_cell.angle_alpha   90.00
_cell.angle_beta   90.00
_cell.angle_gamma   90.00
#
_symmetry.space_group_name_H-M   'P 1'
#
loop_
_entity.id
_entity.type
_entity.pdbx_description
1 polymer ?
#
loop_
_entity_poly.entity_id
_entity_poly.type
_entity_poly.pdbx_seq_one_letter_code
_entity_poly.pdbx_strand_id
1 'polypeptide(L)'
;MSVLPNAKTPIDRCEHKSLHTRTMLAKFQDVPALNGLAAKLETATKLLLATQDAYDAKVKALIVLRVEVKFTDLLADRAIRIALKRAEIEDGKAGGKIVSMLFPSGSTPIIKPVGGTQVQEMRALEGRYAEVGGIYPAAADEGQKIEALRVRYEQALDARRMGMEAAAQARAARNLAKEEFLDVFAEIANRIKAAFPRDKATQDLFFLKDKVAADDGDADDEASGSDTDGEP
;
A
#
# COMPACT_ATOMS: atom_id res chain seq x y z
N MET A 1 -9.45 -26.69 -20.10
CA MET A 1 -8.77 -25.97 -21.19
C MET A 1 -7.79 -24.98 -20.59
N SER A 2 -6.64 -24.73 -21.22
CA SER A 2 -5.69 -23.72 -20.72
C SER A 2 -6.28 -22.32 -20.88
N VAL A 3 -6.41 -21.56 -19.80
CA VAL A 3 -6.98 -20.21 -19.84
C VAL A 3 -5.84 -19.21 -20.02
N LEU A 4 -5.93 -18.38 -21.06
CA LEU A 4 -4.99 -17.26 -21.24
C LEU A 4 -5.14 -16.27 -20.08
N PRO A 5 -4.04 -15.61 -19.65
CA PRO A 5 -4.15 -14.59 -18.63
C PRO A 5 -5.10 -13.47 -19.08
N ASN A 6 -5.80 -12.89 -18.12
CA ASN A 6 -6.74 -11.78 -18.31
C ASN A 6 -6.54 -10.72 -17.23
N ALA A 7 -7.31 -9.63 -17.28
CA ALA A 7 -7.21 -8.53 -16.32
C ALA A 7 -7.40 -8.95 -14.85
N LYS A 8 -8.14 -10.03 -14.59
CA LYS A 8 -8.38 -10.57 -13.23
C LYS A 8 -7.30 -11.55 -12.79
N THR A 9 -6.40 -11.97 -13.69
CA THR A 9 -5.34 -12.92 -13.37
C THR A 9 -4.31 -12.26 -12.45
N PRO A 10 -4.03 -12.83 -11.26
CA PRO A 10 -3.00 -12.33 -10.36
C PRO A 10 -1.62 -12.22 -11.04
N ILE A 11 -0.76 -11.29 -10.58
CA ILE A 11 0.53 -11.01 -11.22
C ILE A 11 1.50 -12.19 -11.10
N ASP A 12 1.57 -12.82 -9.93
CA ASP A 12 2.29 -14.07 -9.68
C ASP A 12 1.83 -15.18 -10.64
N ARG A 13 0.52 -15.27 -10.91
CA ARG A 13 0.01 -16.24 -11.88
C ARG A 13 0.38 -15.89 -13.31
N CYS A 14 0.43 -14.61 -13.66
CA CYS A 14 0.93 -14.15 -14.96
C CYS A 14 2.41 -14.47 -15.15
N GLU A 15 3.24 -14.29 -14.13
CA GLU A 15 4.65 -14.69 -14.14
C GLU A 15 4.78 -16.19 -14.41
N HIS A 16 4.07 -17.04 -13.66
CA HIS A 16 4.11 -18.49 -13.87
C HIS A 16 3.68 -18.91 -15.28
N LYS A 17 2.58 -18.34 -15.79
CA LYS A 17 2.10 -18.61 -17.16
C LYS A 17 3.14 -18.15 -18.19
N SER A 18 3.73 -16.97 -18.00
CA SER A 18 4.79 -16.45 -18.87
C SER A 18 6.02 -17.35 -18.88
N LEU A 19 6.51 -17.75 -17.70
CA LEU A 19 7.68 -18.61 -17.56
C LEU A 19 7.46 -19.94 -18.28
N HIS A 20 6.29 -20.56 -18.11
CA HIS A 20 5.91 -21.79 -18.82
C HIS A 20 5.93 -21.57 -20.34
N THR A 21 5.21 -20.56 -20.83
CA THR A 21 5.10 -20.29 -22.28
C THR A 21 6.47 -20.00 -22.90
N ARG A 22 7.31 -19.20 -22.25
CA ARG A 22 8.67 -18.91 -22.70
C ARG A 22 9.55 -20.16 -22.74
N THR A 23 9.47 -20.99 -21.70
CA THR A 23 10.25 -22.23 -21.62
C THR A 23 9.84 -23.18 -22.74
N MET A 24 8.54 -23.25 -23.06
CA MET A 24 8.05 -24.02 -24.20
C MET A 24 8.48 -23.44 -25.54
N LEU A 25 8.37 -22.11 -25.75
CA LEU A 25 8.85 -21.45 -26.97
C LEU A 25 10.33 -21.75 -27.26
N ALA A 26 11.16 -21.83 -26.21
CA ALA A 26 12.57 -22.18 -26.36
C ALA A 26 12.84 -23.62 -26.83
N LYS A 27 11.83 -24.51 -26.83
CA LYS A 27 11.92 -25.88 -27.37
C LYS A 27 11.58 -25.97 -28.85
N PHE A 28 10.99 -24.94 -29.45
CA PHE A 28 10.55 -24.90 -30.85
C PHE A 28 11.37 -23.89 -31.67
N GLN A 29 12.69 -23.89 -31.49
CA GLN A 29 13.61 -22.95 -32.18
C GLN A 29 13.72 -23.22 -33.68
N ASP A 30 13.36 -24.44 -34.09
CA ASP A 30 13.27 -24.90 -35.47
C ASP A 30 12.05 -24.31 -36.20
N VAL A 31 11.10 -23.67 -35.49
CA VAL A 31 9.93 -23.02 -36.08
C VAL A 31 10.17 -21.52 -36.21
N PRO A 32 10.54 -21.00 -37.39
CA PRO A 32 11.02 -19.61 -37.52
C PRO A 32 9.99 -18.55 -37.10
N ALA A 33 8.70 -18.85 -37.26
CA ALA A 33 7.59 -17.98 -36.86
C ALA A 33 7.53 -17.70 -35.34
N LEU A 34 8.16 -18.53 -34.52
CA LEU A 34 8.17 -18.42 -33.06
C LEU A 34 9.44 -17.75 -32.51
N ASN A 35 10.43 -17.51 -33.37
CA ASN A 35 11.70 -16.91 -32.97
C ASN A 35 11.49 -15.50 -32.39
N GLY A 36 12.18 -15.22 -31.28
CA GLY A 36 12.11 -13.94 -30.57
C GLY A 36 10.87 -13.74 -29.67
N LEU A 37 9.84 -14.59 -29.77
CA LEU A 37 8.63 -14.44 -28.93
C LEU A 37 8.92 -14.64 -27.44
N ALA A 38 9.81 -15.57 -27.09
CA ALA A 38 10.21 -15.80 -25.70
C ALA A 38 10.86 -14.55 -25.08
N ALA A 39 11.74 -13.86 -25.83
CA ALA A 39 12.40 -12.63 -25.38
C ALA A 39 11.43 -11.45 -25.28
N LYS A 40 10.46 -11.36 -26.22
CA LYS A 40 9.40 -10.35 -26.16
C LYS A 40 8.52 -10.54 -24.91
N LEU A 41 8.10 -11.78 -24.63
CA LEU A 41 7.32 -12.09 -23.43
C LEU A 41 8.13 -11.87 -22.16
N GLU A 42 9.42 -12.20 -22.16
CA GLU A 42 10.32 -11.93 -21.05
C GLU A 42 10.38 -10.45 -20.68
N THR A 43 10.51 -9.60 -21.69
CA THR A 43 10.61 -8.16 -21.51
C THR A 43 9.33 -7.61 -20.86
N ALA A 44 8.17 -8.00 -21.38
CA ALA A 44 6.88 -7.60 -20.82
C ALA A 44 6.68 -8.10 -19.38
N THR A 45 7.08 -9.34 -19.08
CA THR A 45 7.02 -9.89 -17.71
C THR A 45 7.94 -9.14 -16.76
N LYS A 46 9.19 -8.86 -17.16
CA LYS A 46 10.14 -8.10 -16.32
C LYS A 46 9.60 -6.71 -15.99
N LEU A 47 8.99 -6.03 -16.97
CA LEU A 47 8.35 -4.74 -16.76
C LEU A 47 7.17 -4.82 -15.78
N LEU A 48 6.30 -5.83 -15.95
CA LEU A 48 5.16 -6.05 -15.04
C LEU A 48 5.63 -6.32 -13.60
N LEU A 49 6.65 -7.17 -13.41
CA LEU A 49 7.19 -7.48 -12.09
C LEU A 49 7.86 -6.26 -11.45
N ALA A 50 8.70 -5.54 -12.21
CA ALA A 50 9.36 -4.34 -11.71
C ALA A 50 8.37 -3.25 -11.28
N THR A 51 7.29 -3.04 -12.03
CA THR A 51 6.25 -2.08 -11.68
C THR A 51 5.38 -2.54 -10.49
N GLN A 52 5.15 -3.85 -10.35
CA GLN A 52 4.51 -4.43 -9.16
C GLN A 52 5.36 -4.23 -7.90
N ASP A 53 6.66 -4.53 -7.97
CA ASP A 53 7.60 -4.34 -6.85
C ASP A 53 7.68 -2.86 -6.44
N ALA A 54 7.73 -1.96 -7.42
CA ALA A 54 7.72 -0.53 -7.18
C ALA A 54 6.43 -0.08 -6.48
N TYR A 55 5.28 -0.57 -6.92
CA TYR A 55 3.99 -0.28 -6.27
C TYR A 55 3.97 -0.81 -4.82
N ASP A 56 4.39 -2.05 -4.58
CA ASP A 56 4.42 -2.63 -3.23
C ASP A 56 5.37 -1.87 -2.30
N ALA A 57 6.52 -1.42 -2.81
CA ALA A 57 7.44 -0.57 -2.07
C ALA A 57 6.79 0.76 -1.66
N LYS A 58 6.02 1.41 -2.54
CA LYS A 58 5.28 2.66 -2.20
C LYS A 58 4.17 2.41 -1.18
N VAL A 59 3.47 1.28 -1.27
CA VAL A 59 2.44 0.89 -0.28
C VAL A 59 3.07 0.65 1.09
N LYS A 60 4.21 -0.03 1.16
CA LYS A 60 4.94 -0.23 2.43
C LYS A 60 5.44 1.11 3.00
N ALA A 61 5.95 2.02 2.16
CA ALA A 61 6.37 3.35 2.59
C ALA A 61 5.23 4.17 3.21
N LEU A 62 3.99 4.03 2.71
CA LEU A 62 2.81 4.68 3.30
C LEU A 62 2.54 4.28 4.75
N ILE A 63 2.94 3.07 5.18
CA ILE A 63 2.80 2.63 6.57
C ILE A 63 3.68 3.49 7.46
N VAL A 64 4.94 3.69 7.09
CA VAL A 64 5.90 4.54 7.82
C VAL A 64 5.37 5.97 7.93
N LEU A 65 4.88 6.54 6.82
CA LEU A 65 4.31 7.89 6.79
C LEU A 65 3.08 8.03 7.69
N ARG A 66 2.22 7.00 7.76
CA ARG A 66 1.07 7.00 8.66
C ARG A 66 1.48 6.97 10.13
N VAL A 67 2.54 6.20 10.45
CA VAL A 67 3.09 6.15 11.80
C VAL A 67 3.67 7.50 12.19
N GLU A 68 4.44 8.14 11.31
CA GLU A 68 5.02 9.46 11.61
C GLU A 68 3.93 10.50 11.89
N VAL A 69 2.88 10.58 11.07
CA VAL A 69 1.74 11.49 11.30
C VAL A 69 1.11 11.25 12.69
N LYS A 70 0.85 9.98 13.06
CA LYS A 70 0.29 9.65 14.38
C LYS A 70 1.24 10.00 15.52
N PHE A 71 2.54 9.84 15.31
CA PHE A 71 3.53 10.13 16.33
C PHE A 71 3.69 11.64 16.54
N THR A 72 3.72 12.43 15.47
CA THR A 72 3.79 13.89 15.55
C THR A 72 2.54 14.49 16.17
N ASP A 73 1.36 13.95 15.87
CA ASP A 73 0.07 14.28 16.49
C ASP A 73 0.13 14.08 18.01
N LEU A 74 0.56 12.89 18.47
CA LEU A 74 0.74 12.59 19.89
C LEU A 74 1.73 13.53 20.59
N LEU A 75 2.84 13.86 19.93
CA LEU A 75 3.85 14.77 20.49
C LEU A 75 3.30 16.20 20.62
N ALA A 76 2.57 16.69 19.60
CA ALA A 76 1.93 17.99 19.62
C ALA A 76 0.92 18.07 20.77
N ASP A 77 0.03 17.09 20.90
CA ASP A 77 -0.95 16.97 21.97
C ASP A 77 -0.31 17.03 23.36
N ARG A 78 0.74 16.24 23.57
CA ARG A 78 1.46 16.19 24.85
C ARG A 78 2.11 17.53 25.15
N ALA A 79 2.74 18.16 24.16
CA ALA A 79 3.38 19.45 24.33
C ALA A 79 2.38 20.55 24.68
N ILE A 80 1.21 20.59 24.03
CA ILE A 80 0.15 21.57 24.32
C ILE A 80 -0.37 21.39 25.75
N ARG A 81 -0.55 20.15 26.23
CA ARG A 81 -0.96 19.90 27.63
C ARG A 81 0.11 20.33 28.63
N ILE A 82 1.40 20.10 28.32
CA ILE A 82 2.52 20.55 29.16
C ILE A 82 2.60 22.08 29.18
N ALA A 83 2.45 22.73 28.02
CA ALA A 83 2.40 24.18 27.88
C ALA A 83 1.29 24.81 28.74
N LEU A 84 0.08 24.26 28.68
CA LEU A 84 -1.02 24.68 29.56
C LEU A 84 -0.65 24.55 31.03
N LYS A 85 -0.07 23.42 31.45
CA LYS A 85 0.35 23.21 32.84
C LYS A 85 1.43 24.18 33.30
N ARG A 86 2.35 24.56 32.42
CA ARG A 86 3.39 25.55 32.74
C ARG A 86 2.83 26.95 32.87
N ALA A 87 1.90 27.34 32.00
CA ALA A 87 1.17 28.59 32.15
C ALA A 87 0.38 28.65 33.47
N GLU A 88 -0.26 27.55 33.89
CA GLU A 88 -0.95 27.46 35.19
C GLU A 88 0.01 27.59 36.38
N ILE A 89 1.22 27.03 36.28
CA ILE A 89 2.26 27.16 37.32
C ILE A 89 2.71 28.62 37.44
N GLU A 90 2.94 29.29 36.31
CA GLU A 90 3.34 30.70 36.29
C GLU A 90 2.25 31.61 36.87
N ASP A 91 0.98 31.32 36.56
CA ASP A 91 -0.17 32.00 37.14
C ASP A 91 -0.38 31.70 38.64
N GLY A 92 0.26 30.66 39.19
CA GLY A 92 0.06 30.16 40.54
C GLY A 92 -1.31 29.51 40.80
N LYS A 93 -2.17 29.41 39.77
CA LYS A 93 -3.51 28.81 39.83
C LYS A 93 -4.00 28.41 38.44
N ALA A 94 -4.95 27.47 38.41
CA ALA A 94 -5.65 27.11 37.18
C ALA A 94 -6.47 28.31 36.65
N GLY A 95 -6.43 28.53 35.33
CA GLY A 95 -7.21 29.58 34.66
C GLY A 95 -6.80 31.01 35.04
N GLY A 96 -5.53 31.23 35.38
CA GLY A 96 -5.02 32.56 35.66
C GLY A 96 -4.88 33.45 34.39
N LYS A 97 -4.17 34.56 34.54
CA LYS A 97 -4.09 35.60 33.52
C LYS A 97 -3.35 35.11 32.28
N ILE A 98 -2.22 34.42 32.44
CA ILE A 98 -1.44 33.88 31.33
C ILE A 98 -2.24 32.77 30.62
N VAL A 99 -2.85 31.86 31.38
CA VAL A 99 -3.67 30.77 30.85
C VAL A 99 -4.87 31.30 30.07
N SER A 100 -5.59 32.30 30.58
CA SER A 100 -6.73 32.89 29.86
C SER A 100 -6.35 33.60 28.57
N MET A 101 -5.11 34.08 28.45
CA MET A 101 -4.59 34.65 27.20
C MET A 101 -4.12 33.57 26.23
N LEU A 102 -3.39 32.55 26.69
CA LEU A 102 -2.84 31.49 25.83
C LEU A 102 -3.86 30.41 25.45
N PHE A 103 -4.78 30.10 26.36
CA PHE A 103 -5.75 29.02 26.27
C PHE A 103 -7.15 29.51 26.69
N PRO A 104 -7.74 30.51 26.01
CA PRO A 104 -9.00 31.15 26.41
C PRO A 104 -10.17 30.16 26.49
N SER A 105 -10.10 29.06 25.73
CA SER A 105 -11.10 27.98 25.73
C SER A 105 -10.52 26.64 26.18
N GLY A 106 -9.43 26.69 26.96
CA GLY A 106 -8.64 25.52 27.34
C GLY A 106 -7.82 24.95 26.17
N SER A 107 -7.21 23.78 26.38
CA SER A 107 -6.39 23.11 25.36
C SER A 107 -7.20 22.26 24.37
N THR A 108 -8.43 21.84 24.75
CA THR A 108 -9.27 20.91 23.97
C THR A 108 -9.52 21.36 22.52
N PRO A 109 -9.81 22.64 22.22
CA PRO A 109 -10.01 23.09 20.84
C PRO A 109 -8.76 22.94 19.96
N ILE A 110 -7.57 22.87 20.57
CA ILE A 110 -6.30 22.74 19.86
C ILE A 110 -5.94 21.26 19.63
N ILE A 111 -6.15 20.40 20.65
CA ILE A 111 -5.72 18.99 20.62
C ILE A 111 -6.77 18.02 20.05
N LYS A 112 -8.05 18.40 20.04
CA LYS A 112 -9.12 17.51 19.54
C LYS A 112 -9.19 17.44 18.02
N PRO A 113 -8.99 18.54 17.27
CA PRO A 113 -8.87 18.45 15.82
C PRO A 113 -7.67 17.59 15.43
N VAL A 114 -7.66 17.08 14.21
CA VAL A 114 -6.57 16.26 13.67
C VAL A 114 -6.09 16.81 12.33
N GLY A 115 -4.83 16.56 12.01
CA GLY A 115 -4.23 16.96 10.74
C GLY A 115 -4.19 18.48 10.55
N GLY A 116 -4.61 18.96 9.37
CA GLY A 116 -4.48 20.37 8.99
C GLY A 116 -5.20 21.34 9.92
N THR A 117 -6.33 20.95 10.51
CA THR A 117 -7.05 21.81 11.46
C THR A 117 -6.27 22.00 12.76
N GLN A 118 -5.65 20.95 13.30
CA GLN A 118 -4.80 21.09 14.48
C GLN A 118 -3.57 21.96 14.20
N VAL A 119 -2.97 21.81 13.03
CA VAL A 119 -1.85 22.67 12.60
C VAL A 119 -2.26 24.15 12.59
N GLN A 120 -3.47 24.48 12.13
CA GLN A 120 -4.00 25.85 12.16
C GLN A 120 -4.17 26.36 13.60
N GLU A 121 -4.71 25.55 14.50
CA GLU A 121 -4.87 25.91 15.91
C GLU A 121 -3.52 26.10 16.63
N MET A 122 -2.50 25.30 16.27
CA MET A 122 -1.14 25.50 16.75
C MET A 122 -0.54 26.83 16.27
N ARG A 123 -0.76 27.24 15.02
CA ARG A 123 -0.35 28.58 14.53
C ARG A 123 -1.04 29.70 15.32
N ALA A 124 -2.33 29.53 15.62
CA ALA A 124 -3.04 30.49 16.45
C ALA A 124 -2.46 30.56 17.87
N LEU A 125 -2.05 29.42 18.45
CA LEU A 125 -1.35 29.38 19.73
C LEU A 125 0.02 30.06 19.68
N GLU A 126 0.80 29.87 18.62
CA GLU A 126 2.08 30.59 18.38
C GLU A 126 1.87 32.11 18.39
N GLY A 127 0.81 32.60 17.73
CA GLY A 127 0.44 34.02 17.75
C GLY A 127 0.16 34.52 19.17
N ARG A 128 -0.57 33.74 19.98
CA ARG A 128 -0.85 34.11 21.38
C ARG A 128 0.42 34.11 22.24
N TYR A 129 1.36 33.20 21.99
CA TYR A 129 2.68 33.23 22.65
C TYR A 129 3.47 34.50 22.33
N ALA A 130 3.43 34.97 21.07
CA ALA A 130 4.08 36.23 20.69
C ALA A 130 3.48 37.45 21.41
N GLU A 131 2.16 37.47 21.60
CA GLU A 131 1.46 38.58 22.24
C GLU A 131 1.71 38.69 23.76
N VAL A 132 1.89 37.55 24.46
CA VAL A 132 2.05 37.55 25.93
C VAL A 132 3.49 37.75 26.41
N GLY A 133 4.46 37.95 25.52
CA GLY A 133 5.88 38.04 25.87
C GLY A 133 6.23 39.11 26.91
N GLY A 134 5.43 40.19 27.02
CA GLY A 134 5.62 41.24 28.02
C GLY A 134 5.19 40.86 29.45
N ILE A 135 4.39 39.80 29.62
CA ILE A 135 3.87 39.36 30.93
C ILE A 135 4.28 37.92 31.27
N TYR A 136 4.72 37.14 30.28
CA TYR A 136 5.15 35.77 30.45
C TYR A 136 6.58 35.60 29.92
N PRO A 137 7.61 35.67 30.77
CA PRO A 137 9.01 35.65 30.35
C PRO A 137 9.41 34.41 29.54
N ALA A 138 8.79 33.25 29.81
CA ALA A 138 9.07 32.02 29.08
C ALA A 138 8.34 31.90 27.73
N ALA A 139 7.51 32.87 27.35
CA ALA A 139 6.65 32.78 26.18
C ALA A 139 7.41 32.58 24.87
N ALA A 140 8.57 33.22 24.69
CA ALA A 140 9.39 33.07 23.50
C ALA A 140 9.90 31.62 23.35
N ASP A 141 10.48 31.07 24.41
CA ASP A 141 11.03 29.71 24.42
C ASP A 141 9.95 28.64 24.27
N GLU A 142 8.77 28.86 24.85
CA GLU A 142 7.64 27.94 24.71
C GLU A 142 6.99 28.02 23.33
N GLY A 143 6.80 29.23 22.81
CA GLY A 143 6.29 29.47 21.46
C GLY A 143 7.15 28.77 20.41
N GLN A 144 8.49 28.88 20.51
CA GLN A 144 9.41 28.19 19.60
C GLN A 144 9.29 26.66 19.67
N LYS A 145 9.02 26.08 20.84
CA LYS A 145 8.82 24.62 20.99
C LYS A 145 7.53 24.16 20.31
N ILE A 146 6.46 24.95 20.44
CA ILE A 146 5.19 24.69 19.74
C ILE A 146 5.37 24.83 18.23
N GLU A 147 6.06 25.87 17.78
CA GLU A 147 6.37 26.08 16.37
C GLU A 147 7.14 24.91 15.77
N ALA A 148 8.20 24.46 16.44
CA ALA A 148 8.99 23.32 15.98
C ALA A 148 8.15 22.04 15.82
N LEU A 149 7.24 21.78 16.76
CA LEU A 149 6.33 20.63 16.70
C LEU A 149 5.28 20.79 15.59
N ARG A 150 4.73 21.99 15.41
CA ARG A 150 3.81 22.29 14.33
C ARG A 150 4.45 22.08 12.97
N VAL A 151 5.65 22.64 12.76
CA VAL A 151 6.42 22.46 11.50
C VAL A 151 6.65 20.99 11.23
N ARG A 152 7.06 20.22 12.23
CA ARG A 152 7.24 18.76 12.08
C ARG A 152 5.93 18.06 11.71
N TYR A 153 4.82 18.42 12.33
CA TYR A 153 3.53 17.81 12.03
C TYR A 153 3.05 18.16 10.61
N GLU A 154 3.18 19.41 10.19
CA GLU A 154 2.89 19.86 8.83
C GLU A 154 3.73 19.10 7.79
N GLN A 155 5.03 18.95 8.03
CA GLN A 155 5.92 18.15 7.18
C GLN A 155 5.47 16.68 7.08
N ALA A 156 5.04 16.07 8.19
CA ALA A 156 4.54 14.70 8.20
C ALA A 156 3.24 14.55 7.38
N LEU A 157 2.33 15.53 7.48
CA LEU A 157 1.09 15.56 6.69
C LEU A 157 1.37 15.71 5.19
N ASP A 158 2.29 16.61 4.82
CA ASP A 158 2.72 16.81 3.43
C ASP A 158 3.41 15.56 2.87
N ALA A 159 4.32 14.97 3.64
CA ALA A 159 4.99 13.73 3.25
C ALA A 159 3.97 12.59 3.02
N ARG A 160 2.95 12.49 3.89
CA ARG A 160 1.86 11.52 3.69
C ARG A 160 1.06 11.81 2.42
N ARG A 161 0.74 13.07 2.13
CA ARG A 161 0.04 13.47 0.89
C ARG A 161 0.85 13.08 -0.35
N MET A 162 2.12 13.47 -0.40
CA MET A 162 3.03 13.11 -1.50
C MET A 162 3.20 11.60 -1.64
N GLY A 163 3.27 10.88 -0.51
CA GLY A 163 3.32 9.41 -0.51
C GLY A 163 2.08 8.76 -1.12
N MET A 164 0.88 9.31 -0.86
CA MET A 164 -0.36 8.80 -1.46
C MET A 164 -0.40 9.04 -2.96
N GLU A 165 0.03 10.22 -3.42
CA GLU A 165 0.16 10.54 -4.84
C GLU A 165 1.15 9.60 -5.54
N ALA A 166 2.32 9.37 -4.95
CA ALA A 166 3.34 8.46 -5.47
C ALA A 166 2.84 7.00 -5.56
N ALA A 167 2.07 6.53 -4.56
CA ALA A 167 1.47 5.19 -4.59
C ALA A 167 0.38 5.08 -5.68
N ALA A 168 -0.40 6.13 -5.90
CA ALA A 168 -1.40 6.17 -6.97
C ALA A 168 -0.75 6.13 -8.36
N GLN A 169 0.32 6.91 -8.57
CA GLN A 169 1.11 6.87 -9.80
C GLN A 169 1.73 5.49 -10.05
N ALA A 170 2.32 4.87 -9.01
CA ALA A 170 2.88 3.53 -9.13
C ALA A 170 1.81 2.47 -9.46
N ARG A 171 0.60 2.60 -8.88
CA ARG A 171 -0.54 1.73 -9.24
C ARG A 171 -0.93 1.90 -10.70
N ALA A 172 -0.99 3.12 -11.21
CA ALA A 172 -1.32 3.39 -12.60
C ALA A 172 -0.27 2.80 -13.55
N ALA A 173 1.02 2.98 -13.26
CA ALA A 173 2.12 2.40 -14.04
C ALA A 173 2.07 0.86 -14.06
N ARG A 174 1.79 0.22 -12.91
CA ARG A 174 1.57 -1.23 -12.83
C ARG A 174 0.38 -1.69 -13.67
N ASN A 175 -0.74 -0.95 -13.63
CA ASN A 175 -1.91 -1.30 -14.44
C ASN A 175 -1.61 -1.23 -15.94
N LEU A 176 -0.91 -0.19 -16.39
CA LEU A 176 -0.48 -0.07 -17.77
C LEU A 176 0.44 -1.23 -18.18
N ALA A 177 1.45 -1.55 -17.37
CA ALA A 177 2.34 -2.69 -17.61
C ALA A 177 1.58 -4.03 -17.63
N LYS A 178 0.47 -4.14 -16.87
CA LYS A 178 -0.40 -5.31 -16.89
C LYS A 178 -1.16 -5.42 -18.20
N GLU A 179 -1.70 -4.33 -18.72
CA GLU A 179 -2.38 -4.29 -20.02
C GLU A 179 -1.39 -4.65 -21.15
N GLU A 180 -0.21 -4.03 -21.17
CA GLU A 180 0.85 -4.34 -22.14
C GLU A 180 1.28 -5.82 -22.09
N PHE A 181 1.42 -6.38 -20.89
CA PHE A 181 1.69 -7.81 -20.74
C PHE A 181 0.61 -8.69 -21.36
N LEU A 182 -0.67 -8.36 -21.14
CA LEU A 182 -1.79 -9.13 -21.66
C LEU A 182 -1.86 -9.06 -23.18
N ASP A 183 -1.60 -7.88 -23.76
CA ASP A 183 -1.55 -7.69 -25.21
C ASP A 183 -0.41 -8.51 -25.85
N VAL A 184 0.78 -8.46 -25.25
CA VAL A 184 1.93 -9.27 -25.69
C VAL A 184 1.62 -10.76 -25.58
N PHE A 185 0.98 -11.20 -24.48
CA PHE A 185 0.62 -12.60 -24.30
C PHE A 185 -0.41 -13.05 -25.34
N ALA A 186 -1.42 -12.22 -25.63
CA ALA A 186 -2.44 -12.50 -26.64
C ALA A 186 -1.84 -12.57 -28.05
N GLU A 187 -0.93 -11.64 -28.40
CA GLU A 187 -0.20 -11.66 -29.66
C GLU A 187 0.58 -12.97 -29.82
N ILE A 188 1.32 -13.38 -28.79
CA ILE A 188 2.10 -14.62 -28.80
C ILE A 188 1.18 -15.82 -28.95
N ALA A 189 0.05 -15.84 -28.24
CA ALA A 189 -0.92 -16.92 -28.35
C ALA A 189 -1.48 -17.04 -29.78
N ASN A 190 -1.72 -15.91 -30.45
CA ASN A 190 -2.16 -15.90 -31.84
C ASN A 190 -1.07 -16.39 -32.80
N ARG A 191 0.20 -16.01 -32.58
CA ARG A 191 1.32 -16.53 -33.39
C ARG A 191 1.54 -18.03 -33.22
N ILE A 192 1.40 -18.56 -32.01
CA ILE A 192 1.44 -20.01 -31.76
C ILE A 192 0.33 -20.73 -32.53
N LYS A 193 -0.90 -20.22 -32.47
CA LYS A 193 -2.04 -20.78 -33.24
C LYS A 193 -1.81 -20.75 -34.74
N ALA A 194 -1.19 -19.67 -35.25
CA ALA A 194 -0.86 -19.53 -36.67
C ALA A 194 0.27 -20.48 -37.11
N ALA A 195 1.25 -20.73 -36.25
CA ALA A 195 2.36 -21.65 -36.54
C ALA A 195 1.92 -23.12 -36.56
N PHE A 196 0.91 -23.49 -35.76
CA PHE A 196 0.40 -24.86 -35.65
C PHE A 196 -1.10 -24.92 -35.97
N PRO A 197 -1.53 -24.63 -37.21
CA PRO A 197 -2.96 -24.59 -37.54
C PRO A 197 -3.59 -25.98 -37.36
N ARG A 198 -4.72 -26.03 -36.64
CA ARG A 198 -5.50 -27.25 -36.33
C ARG A 198 -4.81 -28.28 -35.42
N ASP A 199 -3.54 -28.09 -35.06
CA ASP A 199 -2.85 -28.94 -34.08
C ASP A 199 -3.03 -28.40 -32.66
N LYS A 200 -4.20 -28.68 -32.09
CA LYS A 200 -4.54 -28.25 -30.73
C LYS A 200 -3.64 -28.88 -29.67
N ALA A 201 -3.17 -30.11 -29.90
CA ALA A 201 -2.33 -30.83 -28.95
C ALA A 201 -1.00 -30.08 -28.76
N THR A 202 -0.37 -29.68 -29.85
CA THR A 202 0.87 -28.87 -29.80
C THR A 202 0.62 -27.48 -29.26
N GLN A 203 -0.47 -26.80 -29.67
CA GLN A 203 -0.82 -25.48 -29.13
C GLN A 203 -0.99 -25.48 -27.60
N ASP A 204 -1.66 -26.50 -27.06
CA ASP A 204 -1.93 -26.60 -25.62
C ASP A 204 -0.64 -26.78 -24.78
N LEU A 205 0.45 -27.29 -25.36
CA LEU A 205 1.74 -27.43 -24.66
C LEU A 205 2.28 -26.07 -24.20
N PHE A 206 2.05 -25.00 -24.97
CA PHE A 206 2.59 -23.67 -24.70
C PHE A 206 1.93 -22.96 -23.52
N PHE A 207 0.77 -23.41 -23.06
CA PHE A 207 -0.02 -22.65 -22.09
C PHE A 207 -0.24 -23.44 -20.81
N LEU A 208 0.26 -22.91 -19.70
CA LEU A 208 0.08 -23.50 -18.38
C LEU A 208 -1.41 -23.59 -18.02
N LYS A 209 -1.89 -24.82 -17.86
CA LYS A 209 -3.26 -25.11 -17.40
C LYS A 209 -3.45 -24.55 -15.99
N ASP A 210 -4.63 -24.01 -15.75
CA ASP A 210 -5.05 -23.70 -14.39
C ASP A 210 -5.40 -25.00 -13.68
N LYS A 211 -4.89 -25.17 -12.45
CA LYS A 211 -5.39 -26.23 -11.57
C LYS A 211 -6.85 -25.86 -11.32
N VAL A 212 -7.77 -26.60 -11.93
CA VAL A 212 -9.14 -26.68 -11.42
C VAL A 212 -8.94 -27.24 -10.01
N ALA A 213 -9.45 -26.54 -8.99
CA ALA A 213 -9.56 -27.15 -7.68
C ALA A 213 -10.32 -28.45 -7.89
N ALA A 214 -9.65 -29.58 -7.74
CA ALA A 214 -10.31 -30.86 -7.81
C ALA A 214 -11.33 -30.87 -6.67
N ASP A 215 -12.59 -31.02 -7.05
CA ASP A 215 -13.71 -31.56 -6.29
C ASP A 215 -13.27 -32.24 -4.97
N ASP A 216 -13.59 -31.60 -3.84
CA ASP A 216 -13.80 -32.29 -2.55
C ASP A 216 -15.14 -33.05 -2.66
N GLY A 217 -15.15 -34.12 -3.44
CA GLY A 217 -16.36 -34.86 -3.76
C GLY A 217 -16.08 -36.30 -4.14
N ASP A 218 -15.58 -37.08 -3.17
CA ASP A 218 -15.79 -38.53 -3.18
C ASP A 218 -16.13 -38.95 -1.75
N ALA A 219 -17.42 -38.79 -1.43
CA ALA A 219 -18.06 -39.39 -0.27
C ALA A 219 -18.93 -40.53 -0.78
N ASP A 220 -18.70 -41.69 -0.17
CA ASP A 220 -19.52 -42.91 -0.11
C ASP A 220 -19.85 -43.62 -1.42
N ASP A 221 -19.44 -44.90 -1.50
CA ASP A 221 -20.48 -45.93 -1.40
C ASP A 221 -20.01 -47.34 -0.98
N GLU A 222 -20.88 -47.94 -0.16
CA GLU A 222 -21.18 -49.36 0.08
C GLU A 222 -20.34 -50.24 1.05
N ALA A 223 -20.71 -50.12 2.33
CA ALA A 223 -21.57 -51.08 3.07
C ALA A 223 -21.10 -52.49 3.54
N SER A 224 -21.53 -52.75 4.79
CA SER A 224 -22.16 -53.98 5.29
C SER A 224 -21.26 -55.07 5.89
N GLY A 225 -21.41 -55.27 7.21
CA GLY A 225 -20.90 -56.43 7.94
C GLY A 225 -21.17 -56.33 9.46
N SER A 226 -22.43 -56.47 9.85
CA SER A 226 -22.90 -56.64 11.24
C SER A 226 -22.50 -58.01 11.83
N ASP A 227 -22.27 -58.05 13.15
CA ASP A 227 -22.39 -59.22 14.06
C ASP A 227 -21.39 -60.39 13.84
N THR A 228 -20.79 -61.11 14.81
CA THR A 228 -21.04 -61.41 16.23
C THR A 228 -19.74 -61.92 16.93
N ASP A 229 -19.81 -62.04 18.26
CA ASP A 229 -19.17 -63.07 19.13
C ASP A 229 -17.76 -62.91 19.74
N GLY A 230 -17.75 -62.89 21.08
CA GLY A 230 -16.98 -63.87 21.87
C GLY A 230 -15.72 -63.40 22.62
N GLU A 231 -15.89 -63.09 23.92
CA GLU A 231 -15.09 -63.48 25.12
C GLU A 231 -13.54 -63.62 25.08
N PRO A 232 -12.81 -63.50 26.23
CA PRO A 232 -13.21 -63.90 27.60
C PRO A 232 -13.05 -62.85 28.70
#